data_AF-A0A2E6G424-F1
#
_entry.id   AF-A0A2E6G424-F1
#
_cell.length_a   1.000
_cell.length_b   1.000
_cell.length_c   1.000
_cell.angle_alpha   90.00
_cell.angle_beta   90.00
_cell.angle_gamma   90.00
#
_symmetry.space_group_name_H-M   'P 1'
#
loop_
_entity.id
_entity.type
_entity.pdbx_description
1 polymer ?
#
loop_
_entity_poly.entity_id
_entity_poly.type
_entity_poly.pdbx_seq_one_letter_code
_entity_poly.pdbx_strand_id
1 'polypeptide(L)'
;MEDPEIDRSPIWAIQYRRYLYLLGREMFWPELASRETFRIAVVGWPDLAENLGSKLDGRAIAGLPVDIVSLDEEGLASERSDFTVLFLGGTSRNKTENDGLQKAVNRWNRKGNKNALIITDGGSIDGFDLILKRIKVGTDPQLCIVQDTDGLSSKGMALPVPFLQKLCR
;
A
#
# COMPACT_ATOMS: atom_id res chain seq x y z
N MET A 1 -6.84 16.18 19.94
CA MET A 1 -5.66 16.59 19.15
C MET A 1 -6.07 16.31 17.71
N GLU A 2 -6.50 17.36 17.00
CA GLU A 2 -7.01 17.24 15.63
C GLU A 2 -5.94 16.60 14.75
N ASP A 3 -6.33 15.57 14.00
CA ASP A 3 -5.49 14.94 13.00
C ASP A 3 -5.18 16.03 11.96
N PRO A 4 -3.92 16.42 11.73
CA PRO A 4 -3.63 17.35 10.66
C PRO A 4 -4.13 16.70 9.36
N GLU A 5 -4.90 17.46 8.60
CA GLU A 5 -5.25 17.23 7.20
C GLU A 5 -4.19 16.34 6.52
N ILE A 6 -4.63 15.24 5.88
CA ILE A 6 -3.76 14.25 5.24
C ILE A 6 -2.72 14.99 4.37
N ASP A 7 -1.51 15.15 4.91
CA ASP A 7 -0.45 15.94 4.28
C ASP A 7 0.06 15.20 3.04
N ARG A 8 -0.51 15.51 1.87
CA ARG A 8 -0.14 14.89 0.59
C ARG A 8 1.07 15.57 -0.07
N SER A 9 1.86 16.32 0.71
CA SER A 9 3.00 17.04 0.16
C SER A 9 4.03 16.12 -0.52
N PRO A 10 4.83 16.65 -1.46
CA PRO A 10 5.83 15.87 -2.19
C PRO A 10 6.82 15.09 -1.32
N ILE A 11 7.11 15.58 -0.10
CA ILE A 11 8.04 14.91 0.81
C ILE A 11 7.47 13.56 1.29
N TRP A 12 6.17 13.48 1.54
CA TRP A 12 5.53 12.22 1.90
C TRP A 12 5.47 11.26 0.73
N ALA A 13 5.13 11.72 -0.48
CA ALA A 13 5.17 10.87 -1.67
C ALA A 13 6.55 10.20 -1.85
N ILE A 14 7.64 10.95 -1.59
CA ILE A 14 9.01 10.42 -1.60
C ILE A 14 9.23 9.33 -0.53
N GLN A 15 8.74 9.53 0.70
CA GLN A 15 8.90 8.56 1.79
C GLN A 15 8.11 7.28 1.53
N TYR A 16 6.83 7.41 1.15
CA TYR A 16 5.98 6.26 0.81
C TYR A 16 6.56 5.48 -0.38
N ARG A 17 7.01 6.17 -1.44
CA ARG A 17 7.67 5.51 -2.58
C ARG A 17 8.88 4.69 -2.14
N ARG A 18 9.75 5.25 -1.29
CA ARG A 18 10.94 4.54 -0.77
C ARG A 18 10.53 3.29 0.00
N TYR A 19 9.54 3.39 0.88
CA TYR A 19 9.02 2.26 1.64
C TYR A 19 8.42 1.19 0.72
N LEU A 20 7.55 1.57 -0.22
CA LEU A 20 6.93 0.64 -1.16
C LEU A 20 7.97 -0.09 -2.02
N TYR A 21 8.98 0.62 -2.51
CA TYR A 21 10.08 0.02 -3.27
C TYR A 21 10.89 -0.98 -2.44
N LEU A 22 11.32 -0.60 -1.24
CA LEU A 22 12.10 -1.46 -0.36
C LEU A 22 11.26 -2.68 0.10
N LEU A 23 10.01 -2.46 0.46
CA LEU A 23 9.10 -3.54 0.86
C LEU A 23 8.89 -4.52 -0.30
N GLY A 24 8.65 -3.98 -1.50
CA GLY A 24 8.61 -4.72 -2.77
C GLY A 24 9.82 -5.62 -2.98
N ARG A 25 11.02 -5.14 -2.63
CA ARG A 25 12.27 -5.90 -2.85
C ARG A 25 12.57 -6.94 -1.79
N GLU A 26 12.23 -6.65 -0.54
CA GLU A 26 12.68 -7.45 0.60
C GLU A 26 11.62 -8.47 1.07
N MET A 27 10.34 -8.25 0.76
CA MET A 27 9.27 -9.18 1.08
C MET A 27 9.40 -10.48 0.28
N PHE A 28 9.01 -11.59 0.90
CA PHE A 28 8.66 -12.80 0.17
C PHE A 28 7.29 -12.62 -0.48
N TRP A 29 7.22 -12.87 -1.79
CA TRP A 29 5.99 -12.75 -2.58
C TRP A 29 5.51 -14.14 -3.01
N PRO A 30 4.47 -14.68 -2.36
CA PRO A 30 3.78 -15.88 -2.84
C PRO A 30 3.34 -15.69 -4.29
N GLU A 31 3.44 -16.77 -5.08
CA GLU A 31 2.97 -16.79 -6.47
C GLU A 31 3.65 -15.76 -7.38
N LEU A 32 4.80 -15.18 -7.00
CA LEU A 32 5.50 -14.20 -7.84
C LEU A 32 5.86 -14.78 -9.23
N ALA A 33 6.17 -16.07 -9.29
CA ALA A 33 6.52 -16.76 -10.54
C ALA A 33 5.35 -16.89 -11.54
N SER A 34 4.10 -16.73 -11.10
CA SER A 34 2.94 -16.72 -12.00
C SER A 34 2.59 -15.32 -12.50
N ARG A 35 3.32 -14.29 -12.07
CA ARG A 35 3.08 -12.89 -12.42
C ARG A 35 4.06 -12.43 -13.49
N GLU A 36 3.56 -11.69 -14.48
CA GLU A 36 4.39 -11.07 -15.51
C GLU A 36 4.96 -9.71 -15.05
N THR A 37 4.25 -9.01 -14.17
CA THR A 37 4.62 -7.66 -13.70
C THR A 37 4.47 -7.54 -12.17
N PHE A 38 5.31 -6.71 -11.57
CA PHE A 38 5.13 -6.23 -10.20
C PHE A 38 4.11 -5.08 -10.21
N ARG A 39 2.82 -5.43 -10.24
CA ARG A 39 1.74 -4.44 -10.33
C ARG A 39 1.44 -3.77 -8.99
N ILE A 40 1.53 -2.44 -8.94
CA ILE A 40 1.21 -1.60 -7.76
C ILE A 40 0.04 -0.70 -8.11
N ALA A 41 -1.09 -0.88 -7.42
CA ALA A 41 -2.21 0.06 -7.49
C ALA A 41 -2.10 1.10 -6.37
N VAL A 42 -2.29 2.37 -6.72
CA VAL A 42 -2.37 3.49 -5.79
C VAL A 42 -3.76 4.09 -5.90
N VAL A 43 -4.55 3.97 -4.84
CA VAL A 43 -5.94 4.42 -4.78
C VAL A 43 -6.03 5.71 -3.99
N GLY A 44 -6.66 6.74 -4.57
CA GLY A 44 -6.97 7.97 -3.86
C GLY A 44 -5.79 8.92 -3.63
N TRP A 45 -4.59 8.63 -4.19
CA TRP A 45 -3.42 9.53 -4.13
C TRP A 45 -2.63 9.58 -5.45
N PRO A 46 -3.14 10.31 -6.47
CA PRO A 46 -2.51 10.36 -7.80
C PRO A 46 -1.05 10.83 -7.79
N ASP A 47 -0.70 11.81 -6.97
CA ASP A 47 0.69 12.33 -6.90
C ASP A 47 1.70 11.26 -6.45
N LEU A 48 1.28 10.34 -5.56
CA LEU A 48 2.12 9.19 -5.19
C LEU A 48 2.28 8.22 -6.35
N ALA A 49 1.21 7.96 -7.11
CA ALA A 49 1.24 7.11 -8.29
C ALA A 49 2.19 7.69 -9.36
N GLU A 50 2.10 8.99 -9.65
CA GLU A 50 2.99 9.69 -10.57
C GLU A 50 4.45 9.66 -10.08
N ASN A 51 4.69 9.86 -8.78
CA ASN A 51 6.02 9.80 -8.21
C ASN A 51 6.63 8.38 -8.27
N LEU A 52 5.81 7.34 -8.09
CA LEU A 52 6.21 5.94 -8.28
C LEU A 52 6.53 5.68 -9.75
N GLY A 53 5.60 6.01 -10.66
CA GLY A 53 5.75 5.76 -12.10
C GLY A 53 7.00 6.41 -12.66
N SER A 54 7.21 7.71 -12.42
CA SER A 54 8.38 8.45 -12.93
C SER A 54 9.74 7.94 -12.42
N LYS A 55 9.76 7.17 -11.33
CA LYS A 55 11.00 6.74 -10.66
C LYS A 55 11.27 5.25 -10.77
N LEU A 56 10.22 4.48 -11.01
CA LEU A 56 10.27 3.05 -11.26
C LEU A 56 10.11 2.72 -12.75
N ASP A 57 10.03 3.72 -13.62
CA ASP A 57 10.05 3.52 -15.07
C ASP A 57 11.30 2.72 -15.51
N GLY A 58 11.07 1.66 -16.28
CA GLY A 58 12.08 0.70 -16.69
C GLY A 58 12.78 -0.07 -15.55
N ARG A 59 12.28 0.01 -14.31
CA ARG A 59 12.82 -0.72 -13.15
C ARG A 59 12.08 -2.03 -12.94
N ALA A 60 12.74 -2.92 -12.20
CA ALA A 60 12.16 -4.15 -11.72
C ALA A 60 12.10 -4.17 -10.19
N ILE A 61 11.08 -4.82 -9.64
CA ILE A 61 10.93 -5.17 -8.23
C ILE A 61 10.74 -6.67 -8.15
N ALA A 62 11.49 -7.32 -7.25
CA ALA A 62 11.51 -8.77 -7.10
C ALA A 62 11.76 -9.52 -8.43
N GLY A 63 12.51 -8.91 -9.36
CA GLY A 63 12.82 -9.48 -10.67
C GLY A 63 11.75 -9.28 -11.75
N LEU A 64 10.60 -8.67 -11.44
CA LEU A 64 9.54 -8.38 -12.40
C LEU A 64 9.51 -6.90 -12.81
N PRO A 65 9.20 -6.57 -14.06
CA PRO A 65 8.96 -5.19 -14.48
C PRO A 65 7.81 -4.56 -13.69
N VAL A 66 7.95 -3.29 -13.30
CA VAL A 66 6.97 -2.59 -12.49
C VAL A 66 5.84 -2.01 -13.34
N ASP A 67 4.60 -2.22 -12.94
CA ASP A 67 3.41 -1.57 -13.49
C ASP A 67 2.73 -0.75 -12.38
N ILE A 68 2.54 0.56 -12.59
CA ILE A 68 1.92 1.46 -11.62
C ILE A 68 0.55 1.90 -12.14
N VAL A 69 -0.50 1.64 -11.36
CA VAL A 69 -1.87 1.97 -11.71
C VAL A 69 -2.41 2.99 -10.70
N SER A 70 -2.79 4.17 -11.18
CA SER A 70 -3.51 5.16 -10.38
C SER A 70 -5.00 4.92 -10.50
N LEU A 71 -5.70 4.78 -9.37
CA LEU A 71 -7.14 4.54 -9.32
C LEU A 71 -7.83 5.47 -8.32
N ASP A 72 -9.12 5.66 -8.53
CA ASP A 72 -10.05 6.10 -7.50
C ASP A 72 -10.87 4.90 -6.98
N GLU A 73 -11.84 5.17 -6.10
CA GLU A 73 -12.69 4.13 -5.52
C GLU A 73 -13.52 3.40 -6.59
N GLU A 74 -14.02 4.11 -7.60
CA GLU A 74 -14.82 3.53 -8.68
C GLU A 74 -13.98 2.63 -9.59
N GLY A 75 -12.78 3.08 -9.93
CA GLY A 75 -11.78 2.33 -10.68
C GLY A 75 -11.37 1.05 -9.95
N LEU A 76 -11.07 1.14 -8.65
CA LEU A 76 -10.81 -0.06 -7.82
C LEU A 76 -12.01 -1.00 -7.83
N ALA A 77 -13.21 -0.48 -7.57
CA ALA A 77 -14.43 -1.28 -7.53
C ALA A 77 -14.71 -1.99 -8.86
N SER A 78 -14.23 -1.44 -9.99
CA SER A 78 -14.41 -1.94 -11.35
C SER A 78 -13.32 -2.92 -11.79
N GLU A 79 -12.11 -2.83 -11.24
CA GLU A 79 -10.98 -3.70 -11.57
C GLU A 79 -11.29 -5.19 -11.35
N ARG A 80 -10.82 -6.02 -12.28
CA ARG A 80 -10.98 -7.49 -12.27
C ARG A 80 -9.69 -8.22 -11.97
N SER A 81 -8.56 -7.60 -12.26
CA SER A 81 -7.22 -8.16 -12.06
C SER A 81 -6.82 -8.11 -10.59
N ASP A 82 -5.84 -8.92 -10.19
CA ASP A 82 -5.17 -8.77 -8.90
C ASP A 82 -4.00 -7.78 -8.99
N PHE A 83 -3.52 -7.34 -7.84
CA PHE A 83 -2.33 -6.51 -7.70
C PHE A 83 -1.27 -7.25 -6.89
N THR A 84 -0.01 -6.83 -6.98
CA THR A 84 1.02 -7.30 -6.03
C THR A 84 0.94 -6.46 -4.77
N VAL A 85 0.77 -5.15 -4.93
CA VAL A 85 0.52 -4.21 -3.84
C VAL A 85 -0.70 -3.36 -4.19
N LEU A 86 -1.64 -3.27 -3.25
CA LEU A 86 -2.76 -2.33 -3.28
C LEU A 86 -2.54 -1.29 -2.18
N PHE A 87 -2.12 -0.09 -2.56
CA PHE A 87 -1.95 1.03 -1.64
C PHE A 87 -3.20 1.92 -1.64
N LEU A 88 -3.74 2.17 -0.46
CA LEU A 88 -4.94 2.99 -0.25
C LEU A 88 -4.56 4.26 0.50
N GLY A 89 -4.59 5.38 -0.21
CA GLY A 89 -4.26 6.69 0.31
C GLY A 89 -5.48 7.44 0.85
N GLY A 90 -5.24 8.32 1.82
CA GLY A 90 -6.28 9.13 2.45
C GLY A 90 -7.17 8.38 3.43
N THR A 91 -6.65 7.30 4.03
CA THR A 91 -7.38 6.51 5.02
C THR A 91 -7.45 7.22 6.36
N SER A 92 -8.65 7.39 6.90
CA SER A 92 -8.91 8.04 8.19
C SER A 92 -8.89 7.05 9.35
N ARG A 93 -8.51 7.52 10.54
CA ARG A 93 -8.68 6.75 11.79
C ARG A 93 -10.15 6.50 12.11
N ASN A 94 -11.03 7.38 11.65
CA ASN A 94 -12.47 7.19 11.77
C ASN A 94 -12.95 6.22 10.68
N LYS A 95 -13.30 4.99 11.07
CA LYS A 95 -13.68 3.95 10.12
C LYS A 95 -14.84 4.35 9.20
N THR A 96 -15.79 5.16 9.68
CA THR A 96 -16.95 5.60 8.88
C THR A 96 -16.57 6.50 7.71
N GLU A 97 -15.45 7.23 7.83
CA GLU A 97 -14.93 8.06 6.73
C GLU A 97 -14.29 7.21 5.62
N ASN A 98 -13.99 5.93 5.91
CA ASN A 98 -13.43 4.99 4.94
C ASN A 98 -14.52 4.15 4.23
N ASP A 99 -15.81 4.42 4.44
CA ASP A 99 -16.91 3.59 3.95
C ASP A 99 -16.91 3.39 2.42
N GLY A 100 -16.60 4.45 1.66
CA GLY A 100 -16.51 4.39 0.20
C GLY A 100 -15.41 3.43 -0.25
N LEU A 101 -14.20 3.68 0.24
CA LEU A 101 -13.03 2.83 0.05
C LEU A 101 -13.24 1.38 0.49
N GLN A 102 -13.87 1.15 1.65
CA GLN A 102 -14.18 -0.20 2.13
C GLN A 102 -15.13 -0.93 1.17
N LYS A 103 -16.14 -0.24 0.64
CA LYS A 103 -17.05 -0.81 -0.38
C LYS A 103 -16.30 -1.13 -1.67
N ALA A 104 -15.38 -0.27 -2.09
CA ALA A 104 -14.56 -0.49 -3.29
C ALA A 104 -13.66 -1.72 -3.14
N VAL A 105 -12.93 -1.84 -2.02
CA VAL A 105 -12.10 -3.01 -1.70
C VAL A 105 -12.94 -4.28 -1.63
N ASN A 106 -14.09 -4.24 -0.96
CA ASN A 106 -14.98 -5.40 -0.88
C ASN A 106 -15.50 -5.86 -2.25
N ARG A 107 -15.78 -4.92 -3.16
CA ARG A 107 -16.21 -5.24 -4.53
C ARG A 107 -15.08 -5.84 -5.36
N TRP A 108 -13.88 -5.26 -5.28
CA TRP A 108 -12.69 -5.77 -5.96
C TRP A 108 -12.32 -7.16 -5.46
N ASN A 109 -12.33 -7.38 -4.14
CA ASN A 109 -11.97 -8.65 -3.51
C ASN A 109 -12.94 -9.80 -3.87
N ARG A 110 -14.19 -9.49 -4.24
CA ARG A 110 -15.17 -10.49 -4.72
C ARG A 110 -14.92 -10.95 -6.17
N LYS A 111 -14.05 -10.27 -6.92
CA LYS A 111 -13.83 -10.52 -8.36
C LYS A 111 -12.64 -11.46 -8.61
N GLY A 112 -12.79 -12.71 -8.19
CA GLY A 112 -11.76 -13.75 -8.34
C GLY A 112 -10.87 -13.87 -7.12
N ASN A 113 -9.78 -14.62 -7.24
CA ASN A 113 -8.83 -14.82 -6.15
C ASN A 113 -7.88 -13.62 -6.06
N LYS A 114 -7.88 -12.90 -4.93
CA LYS A 114 -7.01 -11.74 -4.69
C LYS A 114 -6.03 -12.05 -3.58
N ASN A 115 -4.74 -11.81 -3.85
CA ASN A 115 -3.66 -12.05 -2.91
C ASN A 115 -2.76 -10.81 -2.74
N ALA A 116 -3.21 -9.62 -3.19
CA ALA A 116 -2.43 -8.41 -3.02
C ALA A 116 -2.12 -8.11 -1.55
N LEU A 117 -0.94 -7.52 -1.33
CA LEU A 117 -0.62 -6.85 -0.08
C LEU A 117 -1.37 -5.51 -0.01
N ILE A 118 -2.30 -5.38 0.93
CA ILE A 118 -3.15 -4.21 1.14
C ILE A 118 -2.51 -3.31 2.19
N ILE A 119 -2.14 -2.11 1.75
CA ILE A 119 -1.44 -1.12 2.56
C ILE A 119 -2.30 0.14 2.68
N THR A 120 -2.45 0.67 3.88
CA THR A 120 -3.08 1.98 4.11
C THR A 120 -2.10 3.01 4.65
N ASP A 121 -2.41 4.30 4.51
CA ASP A 121 -1.51 5.41 4.86
C ASP A 121 -1.80 6.10 6.21
N GLY A 122 -2.79 5.61 6.96
CA GLY A 122 -3.07 6.11 8.31
C GLY A 122 -4.17 5.33 9.04
N GLY A 123 -5.32 5.19 8.39
CA GLY A 123 -6.51 4.50 8.89
C GLY A 123 -6.51 3.01 8.63
N SER A 124 -7.22 2.23 9.45
CA SER A 124 -7.49 0.83 9.16
C SER A 124 -8.75 0.69 8.30
N ILE A 125 -8.70 -0.18 7.30
CA ILE A 125 -9.89 -0.76 6.66
C ILE A 125 -9.92 -2.25 6.96
N ASP A 126 -11.07 -2.91 6.90
CA ASP A 126 -11.14 -4.34 7.12
C ASP A 126 -10.42 -5.08 5.97
N GLY A 127 -9.54 -6.02 6.32
CA GLY A 127 -8.69 -6.75 5.37
C GLY A 127 -7.37 -6.07 5.00
N PHE A 128 -6.97 -5.00 5.70
CA PHE A 128 -5.63 -4.43 5.57
C PHE A 128 -4.56 -5.44 6.01
N ASP A 129 -3.36 -5.39 5.43
CA ASP A 129 -2.20 -6.15 5.93
C ASP A 129 -1.22 -5.23 6.67
N LEU A 130 -1.01 -4.02 6.15
CA LEU A 130 -0.10 -3.03 6.73
C LEU A 130 -0.74 -1.64 6.79
N ILE A 131 -0.42 -0.90 7.83
CA ILE A 131 -0.67 0.54 7.92
C ILE A 131 0.67 1.24 8.03
N LEU A 132 0.99 2.09 7.05
CA LEU A 132 2.16 2.95 7.06
C LEU A 132 1.79 4.29 7.69
N LYS A 133 1.97 4.38 9.00
CA LYS A 133 1.64 5.58 9.78
C LYS A 133 2.77 6.59 9.73
N ARG A 134 2.39 7.84 9.47
CA ARG A 134 3.30 8.99 9.51
C ARG A 134 3.67 9.29 10.95
N ILE A 135 4.96 9.40 11.19
CA ILE A 135 5.52 9.84 12.47
C ILE A 135 6.54 10.96 12.21
N LYS A 136 6.69 11.85 13.19
CA LYS A 136 7.75 12.86 13.20
C LYS A 136 8.79 12.47 14.24
N VAL A 137 10.03 12.27 13.79
CA VAL A 137 11.18 12.09 14.68
C VAL A 137 12.00 13.38 14.59
N GLY A 138 11.77 14.31 15.51
CA GLY A 138 12.24 15.69 15.35
C GLY A 138 11.57 16.36 14.15
N THR A 139 12.38 16.86 13.21
CA THR A 139 11.90 17.46 11.94
C THR A 139 11.80 16.46 10.79
N ASP A 140 12.30 15.24 10.95
CA ASP A 140 12.38 14.27 9.86
C ASP A 140 11.08 13.46 9.72
N PRO A 141 10.45 13.46 8.53
CA PRO A 141 9.28 12.63 8.26
C PRO A 141 9.71 11.16 8.15
N GLN A 142 9.10 10.32 8.98
CA GLN A 142 9.32 8.87 8.98
C GLN A 142 8.00 8.12 8.94
N LEU A 143 8.07 6.84 8.58
CA LEU A 143 6.93 5.92 8.61
C LEU A 143 7.19 4.85 9.67
N CYS A 144 6.19 4.59 10.51
CA CYS A 144 6.12 3.38 11.31
C CYS A 144 5.03 2.45 10.76
N ILE A 145 5.11 1.17 11.14
CA ILE A 145 4.27 0.12 10.57
C ILE A 145 3.36 -0.45 11.65
N VAL A 146 2.07 -0.53 11.36
CA VAL A 146 1.16 -1.46 12.03
C VAL A 146 0.96 -2.63 11.09
N GLN A 147 1.05 -3.86 11.59
CA GLN A 147 0.85 -5.06 10.79
C GLN A 147 -0.36 -5.85 11.31
N ASP A 148 -1.12 -6.41 10.38
CA ASP A 148 -2.01 -7.53 10.65
C ASP A 148 -1.23 -8.83 10.42
N THR A 149 -0.83 -9.48 11.53
CA THR A 149 0.00 -10.68 11.47
C THR A 149 -0.78 -11.86 10.89
N ASP A 150 -2.08 -11.95 11.20
CA ASP A 150 -2.93 -13.03 10.71
C ASP A 150 -3.23 -12.83 9.22
N GLY A 151 -3.51 -11.59 8.80
CA GLY A 151 -3.67 -11.21 7.39
C GLY A 151 -2.46 -11.59 6.54
N LEU A 152 -1.26 -11.16 6.95
CA LEU A 152 0.00 -11.50 6.27
C LEU A 152 0.23 -13.02 6.22
N SER A 153 0.08 -13.70 7.35
CA SER A 153 0.31 -15.15 7.43
C SER A 153 -0.68 -15.93 6.57
N SER A 154 -1.94 -15.51 6.48
CA SER A 154 -2.96 -16.15 5.63
C SER A 154 -2.61 -16.09 4.14
N LYS A 155 -1.86 -15.07 3.73
CA LYS A 155 -1.33 -14.90 2.37
C LYS A 155 0.02 -15.59 2.17
N GLY A 156 0.62 -16.18 3.20
CA GLY A 156 1.98 -16.72 3.13
C GLY A 156 3.06 -15.64 3.04
N MET A 157 2.75 -14.42 3.50
CA MET A 157 3.67 -13.29 3.55
C MET A 157 4.15 -13.06 4.98
N ALA A 158 5.34 -12.47 5.12
CA ALA A 158 5.89 -12.05 6.41
C ALA A 158 6.71 -10.78 6.25
N LEU A 159 6.63 -9.90 7.25
CA LEU A 159 7.36 -8.64 7.23
C LEU A 159 8.87 -8.89 7.40
N PRO A 160 9.75 -8.36 6.52
CA PRO A 160 11.19 -8.58 6.63
C PRO A 160 11.79 -7.96 7.88
N VAL A 161 12.91 -8.51 8.38
CA VAL A 161 13.58 -8.05 9.61
C VAL A 161 13.83 -6.53 9.66
N PRO A 162 14.30 -5.86 8.58
CA PRO A 162 14.46 -4.41 8.61
C PRO A 162 13.17 -3.63 8.88
N PHE A 163 12.02 -4.17 8.48
CA PHE A 163 10.71 -3.54 8.67
C PHE A 163 10.11 -3.88 10.04
N LEU A 164 10.44 -5.03 10.65
CA LEU A 164 10.07 -5.34 12.04
C LEU A 164 10.64 -4.32 13.04
N GLN A 165 11.80 -3.72 12.73
CA GLN A 165 12.39 -2.64 13.53
C GLN A 165 11.64 -1.31 13.40
N LYS A 166 10.72 -1.19 12.43
CA LYS A 166 9.93 0.01 12.13
C LYS A 166 8.49 -0.10 12.62
N LEU A 167 8.14 -1.13 13.41
CA LEU A 167 6.81 -1.23 14.00
C LEU A 167 6.50 -0.01 14.87
N CYS A 168 5.27 0.50 14.77
CA CYS A 168 4.80 1.57 15.62
C CYS A 168 4.85 1.13 17.09
N ARG A 169 5.40 1.98 17.94
CA ARG A 169 5.45 1.78 19.40
C ARG A 169 4.38 2.61 20.08
#